data_AF-A0A3C1HWC8-F1
#
_entry.id   AF-A0A3C1HWC8-F1
#
_cell.length_a   1.000
_cell.length_b   1.000
_cell.length_c   1.000
_cell.angle_alpha   90.00
_cell.angle_beta   90.00
_cell.angle_gamma   90.00
#
_symmetry.space_group_name_H-M   'P 1'
#
loop_
_entity.id
_entity.type
_entity.pdbx_description
1 polymer ?
#
loop_
_entity_poly.entity_id
_entity_poly.type
_entity_poly.pdbx_seq_one_letter_code
_entity_poly.pdbx_strand_id
1 'polypeptide(L)'
;DLSTRDVEEDEHTFMAEEQKNGYSCYKIREDPKTKSQYDYRITWIDKNTMYPIYTEMYIKGKLVKTLTVNSIQKKTGVTGITYDVPMSTTLKDITTGHSTTINIGTMEIDKAIPAHVFTQQFLNTGK
;
A
#
# COMPACT_ATOMS: atom_id res chain seq x y z
N ASP A 1 -8.32 4.92 -5.37
CA ASP A 1 -7.56 4.05 -4.47
C ASP A 1 -6.35 4.81 -3.95
N LEU A 2 -6.64 5.82 -3.14
CA LEU A 2 -5.71 6.66 -2.37
C LEU A 2 -6.35 6.99 -1.00
N SER A 3 -7.45 6.31 -0.67
CA SER A 3 -8.13 6.42 0.62
C SER A 3 -7.35 5.59 1.62
N THR A 4 -6.92 6.22 2.70
CA THR A 4 -6.38 5.51 3.85
C THR A 4 -7.48 4.70 4.50
N ARG A 5 -7.19 3.42 4.79
CA ARG A 5 -7.96 2.57 5.70
C ARG A 5 -7.07 2.21 6.87
N ASP A 6 -7.61 2.28 8.07
CA ASP A 6 -6.91 1.83 9.26
C ASP A 6 -7.03 0.31 9.41
N VAL A 7 -6.01 -0.32 9.99
CA VAL A 7 -5.95 -1.78 10.19
C VAL A 7 -7.19 -2.28 10.95
N GLU A 8 -7.69 -1.51 11.91
CA GLU A 8 -8.85 -1.85 12.75
C GLU A 8 -10.18 -1.81 12.00
N GLU A 9 -10.24 -1.26 10.79
CA GLU A 9 -11.47 -1.19 10.00
C GLU A 9 -11.75 -2.47 9.19
N ASP A 10 -10.84 -3.43 9.22
CA ASP A 10 -10.93 -4.73 8.55
C ASP A 10 -10.92 -5.86 9.61
N GLU A 11 -11.63 -6.96 9.34
CA GLU A 11 -11.39 -8.25 9.99
C GLU A 11 -10.34 -9.03 9.20
N HIS A 12 -9.32 -9.53 9.89
CA HIS A 12 -8.15 -10.15 9.27
C HIS A 12 -8.14 -11.65 9.54
N THR A 13 -8.14 -12.44 8.46
CA THR A 13 -8.07 -13.90 8.54
C THR A 13 -6.77 -14.38 7.90
N PHE A 14 -5.92 -15.01 8.70
CA PHE A 14 -4.77 -15.75 8.17
C PHE A 14 -5.25 -16.94 7.33
N MET A 15 -4.80 -17.00 6.07
CA MET A 15 -5.22 -18.06 5.14
C MET A 15 -4.17 -19.15 5.00
N ALA A 16 -2.91 -18.77 4.78
CA ALA A 16 -1.82 -19.69 4.47
C ALA A 16 -0.47 -18.98 4.52
N GLU A 17 0.60 -19.79 4.47
CA GLU A 17 1.93 -19.34 4.08
C GLU A 17 2.22 -19.82 2.66
N GLU A 18 2.63 -18.93 1.75
CA GLU A 18 2.97 -19.33 0.38
C GLU A 18 4.02 -18.40 -0.25
N GLN A 19 4.62 -18.84 -1.35
CA GLN A 19 5.52 -18.01 -2.15
C GLN A 19 4.72 -17.12 -3.10
N LYS A 20 5.00 -15.82 -3.13
CA LYS A 20 4.42 -14.87 -4.10
C LYS A 20 5.48 -13.90 -4.58
N ASN A 21 5.62 -13.76 -5.90
CA ASN A 21 6.60 -12.86 -6.54
C ASN A 21 8.05 -13.05 -6.04
N GLY A 22 8.42 -14.27 -5.65
CA GLY A 22 9.75 -14.58 -5.11
C GLY A 22 9.93 -14.35 -3.60
N TYR A 23 8.89 -13.89 -2.89
CA TYR A 23 8.88 -13.68 -1.44
C TYR A 23 8.12 -14.79 -0.73
N SER A 24 8.60 -15.16 0.47
CA SER A 24 7.85 -16.02 1.38
C SER A 24 6.86 -15.15 2.15
N CYS A 25 5.57 -15.43 2.00
CA CYS A 25 4.52 -14.53 2.46
C CYS A 25 3.55 -15.20 3.43
N TYR A 26 3.00 -14.39 4.34
CA TYR A 26 1.71 -14.64 4.93
C TYR A 26 0.62 -14.18 3.96
N LYS A 27 -0.35 -15.04 3.68
CA LYS A 27 -1.54 -14.72 2.92
C LYS A 27 -2.67 -14.40 3.88
N ILE A 28 -3.16 -13.17 3.84
CA ILE A 28 -4.19 -12.66 4.74
C ILE A 28 -5.39 -12.22 3.92
N ARG A 29 -6.59 -12.59 4.37
CA ARG A 29 -7.85 -12.05 3.86
C ARG A 29 -8.29 -10.90 4.77
N GLU A 30 -8.69 -9.81 4.16
CA GLU A 30 -9.15 -8.59 4.83
C GLU A 30 -10.60 -8.34 4.42
N ASP A 31 -11.53 -8.47 5.37
CA ASP A 31 -12.96 -8.24 5.18
C ASP A 31 -13.37 -6.92 5.85
N PRO A 32 -13.84 -5.91 5.08
CA PRO A 32 -14.24 -4.62 5.63
C PRO A 32 -15.38 -4.69 6.64
N LYS A 33 -15.19 -4.08 7.82
CA LYS A 33 -16.24 -3.93 8.85
C LYS A 33 -17.33 -2.92 8.46
N THR A 34 -17.03 -2.02 7.52
CA THR A 34 -17.93 -0.97 7.04
C THR A 34 -17.95 -0.93 5.51
N LYS A 35 -18.82 -0.10 4.93
CA LYS A 35 -18.95 0.03 3.48
C LYS A 35 -17.61 0.42 2.85
N SER A 36 -17.10 -0.45 2.01
CA SER A 36 -15.84 -0.28 1.27
C SER A 36 -16.08 -0.29 -0.23
N GLN A 37 -15.08 0.20 -0.98
CA GLN A 37 -15.04 0.09 -2.44
C GLN A 37 -14.93 -1.39 -2.89
N TYR A 38 -14.32 -2.23 -2.07
CA TYR A 38 -14.07 -3.64 -2.35
C TYR A 38 -14.75 -4.50 -1.30
N ASP A 39 -15.28 -5.65 -1.71
CA ASP A 39 -15.96 -6.60 -0.80
C ASP A 39 -14.96 -7.26 0.16
N TYR A 40 -13.75 -7.53 -0.32
CA TYR A 40 -12.63 -8.01 0.47
C TYR A 40 -11.32 -7.84 -0.31
N ARG A 41 -10.20 -7.94 0.41
CA ARG A 41 -8.87 -8.03 -0.18
C ARG A 41 -8.18 -9.33 0.25
N ILE A 42 -7.23 -9.76 -0.57
CA ILE A 42 -6.27 -10.79 -0.19
C ILE A 42 -4.88 -10.16 -0.34
N THR A 43 -4.13 -10.11 0.75
CA THR A 43 -2.82 -9.48 0.81
C THR A 43 -1.75 -10.52 1.10
N TRP A 44 -0.64 -10.43 0.38
CA TRP A 44 0.58 -11.20 0.61
C TRP A 44 1.58 -10.31 1.29
N ILE A 45 1.91 -10.65 2.53
CA ILE A 45 2.85 -9.91 3.38
C ILE A 45 4.16 -10.68 3.44
N ASP A 46 5.26 -10.09 2.96
CA ASP A 46 6.59 -10.68 3.07
C ASP A 46 6.97 -10.93 4.53
N LYS A 47 7.38 -12.17 4.84
CA LYS A 47 7.72 -12.60 6.20
C LYS A 47 8.98 -11.96 6.75
N ASN A 48 9.86 -11.43 5.90
CA ASN A 48 11.09 -10.81 6.37
C ASN A 48 10.88 -9.35 6.76
N THR A 49 10.14 -8.61 5.93
CA THR A 49 9.98 -7.15 6.07
C THR A 49 8.62 -6.73 6.63
N MET A 50 7.66 -7.66 6.73
CA MET A 50 6.24 -7.38 7.01
C MET A 50 5.59 -6.44 5.99
N TYR A 51 6.16 -6.27 4.79
CA TYR A 51 5.57 -5.44 3.74
C TYR A 51 4.49 -6.19 2.95
N PRO A 52 3.34 -5.56 2.65
CA PRO A 52 2.36 -6.10 1.72
C PRO A 52 2.89 -5.99 0.29
N ILE A 53 3.55 -7.05 -0.21
CA ILE A 53 4.22 -7.05 -1.52
C ILE A 53 3.23 -7.22 -2.69
N TYR A 54 2.03 -7.73 -2.41
CA TYR A 54 0.99 -7.91 -3.41
C TYR A 54 -0.40 -7.96 -2.78
N THR A 55 -1.38 -7.34 -3.42
CA THR A 55 -2.78 -7.32 -2.96
C THR A 55 -3.73 -7.57 -4.13
N GLU A 56 -4.69 -8.46 -3.92
CA GLU A 56 -5.83 -8.72 -4.79
C GLU A 56 -7.08 -8.05 -4.21
N MET A 57 -7.88 -7.41 -5.05
CA MET A 57 -9.06 -6.65 -4.63
C MET A 57 -10.30 -7.19 -5.35
N TYR A 58 -11.36 -7.46 -4.58
CA TYR A 58 -12.54 -8.18 -5.07
C TYR A 58 -13.82 -7.35 -4.99
N ILE A 59 -14.69 -7.51 -5.99
CA ILE A 59 -16.06 -7.00 -5.99
C ILE A 59 -16.99 -8.12 -6.48
N LYS A 60 -18.04 -8.40 -5.72
CA LYS A 60 -18.99 -9.51 -5.88
C LYS A 60 -18.29 -10.84 -6.11
N GLY A 61 -17.23 -11.08 -5.33
CA GLY A 61 -16.39 -12.28 -5.42
C GLY A 61 -15.49 -12.37 -6.66
N LYS A 62 -15.46 -11.35 -7.52
CA LYS A 62 -14.60 -11.31 -8.71
C LYS A 62 -13.37 -10.45 -8.47
N LEU A 63 -12.20 -10.93 -8.89
CA LEU A 63 -10.97 -10.15 -8.89
C LEU A 63 -11.11 -8.98 -9.86
N VAL A 64 -11.02 -7.76 -9.35
CA VAL A 64 -11.15 -6.55 -10.18
C VAL A 64 -9.83 -5.82 -10.35
N LYS A 65 -8.96 -5.81 -9.33
CA LYS A 65 -7.67 -5.14 -9.37
C LYS A 65 -6.60 -5.91 -8.63
N THR A 66 -5.35 -5.67 -9.03
CA THR A 66 -4.15 -6.16 -8.36
C THR A 66 -3.19 -5.03 -8.10
N LEU A 67 -2.68 -4.91 -6.89
CA LEU A 67 -1.61 -3.99 -6.52
C LEU A 67 -0.32 -4.80 -6.31
N THR A 68 0.77 -4.38 -6.94
CA THR A 68 2.09 -5.02 -6.85
C THR A 68 3.11 -4.00 -6.40
N VAL A 69 3.86 -4.30 -5.33
CA VAL A 69 5.04 -3.53 -4.96
C VAL A 69 6.22 -4.06 -5.78
N ASN A 70 6.69 -3.25 -6.73
CA ASN A 70 7.72 -3.65 -7.68
C ASN A 70 9.13 -3.53 -7.10
N SER A 71 9.34 -2.59 -6.18
CA SER A 71 10.64 -2.39 -5.54
C SER A 71 10.49 -1.78 -4.16
N ILE A 72 11.28 -2.30 -3.22
CA ILE A 72 11.43 -1.78 -1.86
C ILE A 72 12.91 -1.43 -1.68
N GLN A 73 13.19 -0.27 -1.10
CA GLN A 73 14.55 0.16 -0.79
C GLN A 73 14.65 0.62 0.66
N LYS A 74 15.77 0.29 1.31
CA LYS A 74 16.12 0.88 2.60
C LYS A 74 16.52 2.33 2.41
N LYS A 75 15.88 3.23 3.14
CA LYS A 75 16.16 4.67 3.15
C LYS A 75 16.33 5.13 4.59
N THR A 76 17.45 5.81 4.85
CA THR A 76 17.75 6.36 6.17
C THR A 76 17.30 7.81 6.22
N GLY A 77 16.48 8.16 7.20
CA GLY A 77 16.05 9.53 7.45
C GLY A 77 17.14 10.40 8.07
N VAL A 78 16.86 11.70 8.14
CA VAL A 78 17.77 12.70 8.73
C VAL A 78 18.07 12.40 10.21
N THR A 79 17.17 11.69 10.89
CA THR A 79 17.32 11.23 12.28
C THR A 79 18.25 10.03 12.44
N GLY A 80 18.67 9.40 11.34
CA GLY A 80 19.44 8.15 11.34
C GLY A 80 18.61 6.87 11.36
N ILE A 81 17.28 6.95 11.44
CA ILE A 81 16.39 5.78 11.41
C ILE A 81 16.26 5.28 9.96
N THR A 82 16.37 3.96 9.75
CA THR A 82 16.20 3.33 8.43
C THR A 82 14.82 2.72 8.29
N TYR A 83 14.17 3.00 7.17
CA TYR A 83 12.87 2.49 6.78
C TYR A 83 12.99 1.69 5.49
N ASP A 84 12.26 0.59 5.38
CA ASP A 84 11.98 -0.03 4.08
C ASP A 84 10.91 0.83 3.39
N VAL A 85 11.12 1.23 2.13
CA VAL A 85 10.22 2.15 1.41
C VAL A 85 9.86 1.55 0.06
N PRO A 86 8.57 1.41 -0.27
CA PRO A 86 8.15 1.02 -1.61
C PRO A 86 8.45 2.15 -2.59
N MET A 87 9.43 1.95 -3.47
CA MET A 87 9.87 2.97 -4.44
C MET A 87 9.11 2.89 -5.76
N SER A 88 8.48 1.75 -6.05
CA SER A 88 7.65 1.57 -7.23
C SER A 88 6.50 0.62 -6.92
N THR A 89 5.28 1.03 -7.27
CA THR A 89 4.06 0.25 -7.07
C THR A 89 3.18 0.36 -8.31
N THR A 90 2.65 -0.77 -8.77
CA THR A 90 1.72 -0.84 -9.91
C THR A 90 0.35 -1.32 -9.45
N LEU A 91 -0.68 -0.53 -9.74
CA LEU A 91 -2.07 -0.94 -9.66
C LEU A 91 -2.57 -1.29 -11.07
N LYS A 92 -3.06 -2.51 -11.25
CA LYS A 92 -3.64 -2.98 -12.51
C LYS A 92 -5.13 -3.27 -12.32
N ASP A 93 -5.94 -2.74 -13.22
CA ASP A 93 -7.34 -3.08 -13.34
C ASP A 93 -7.48 -4.28 -14.29
N ILE A 94 -7.93 -5.42 -13.75
CA ILE A 94 -8.05 -6.67 -14.49
C ILE A 94 -9.26 -6.65 -15.42
N THR A 95 -10.28 -5.86 -15.08
CA THR A 95 -11.53 -5.80 -15.86
C THR A 95 -11.39 -4.99 -17.13
N THR A 96 -10.58 -3.92 -17.10
CA THR A 96 -10.36 -3.00 -18.23
C THR A 96 -8.98 -3.16 -18.86
N GLY A 97 -8.02 -3.78 -18.17
CA GLY A 97 -6.63 -3.92 -18.62
C GLY A 97 -5.75 -2.69 -18.37
N HIS A 98 -6.32 -1.57 -17.91
CA HIS A 98 -5.56 -0.37 -17.58
C HIS A 98 -4.64 -0.61 -16.37
N SER A 99 -3.53 0.14 -16.34
CA SER A 99 -2.61 0.12 -15.21
C SER A 99 -2.09 1.52 -14.89
N THR A 100 -1.73 1.72 -13.63
CA THR A 100 -1.09 2.92 -13.13
C THR A 100 0.11 2.50 -12.30
N THR A 101 1.27 3.09 -12.60
CA THR A 101 2.49 2.85 -11.83
C THR A 101 2.96 4.15 -11.21
N ILE A 102 3.21 4.12 -9.90
CA ILE A 102 3.80 5.22 -9.15
C ILE A 102 5.27 4.88 -8.95
N ASN A 103 6.17 5.81 -9.32
CA ASN A 103 7.60 5.69 -9.08
C ASN A 103 8.07 6.89 -8.26
N ILE A 104 8.84 6.62 -7.21
CA ILE A 104 9.43 7.65 -6.36
C ILE A 104 10.83 7.95 -6.87
N GLY A 105 11.07 9.19 -7.28
CA GLY A 105 12.39 9.66 -7.72
C GLY A 105 13.27 10.07 -6.54
N THR A 106 12.90 11.16 -5.88
CA THR A 106 13.61 11.72 -4.72
C THR A 106 12.74 11.64 -3.47
N MET A 107 13.40 11.40 -2.34
CA MET A 107 12.75 11.34 -1.03
C MET A 107 13.74 11.80 0.05
N GLU A 108 13.27 12.64 0.96
CA GLU A 108 13.94 12.96 2.23
C GLU A 108 13.01 12.50 3.36
N ILE A 109 13.52 11.67 4.27
CA ILE A 109 12.75 11.12 5.39
C ILE A 109 13.15 11.84 6.68
N ASP A 110 12.18 12.04 7.57
CA ASP A 110 12.32 12.74 8.85
C ASP A 110 12.85 14.18 8.75
N LYS A 111 12.76 14.77 7.56
CA LYS A 111 12.97 16.20 7.38
C LYS A 111 11.79 16.94 7.98
N ALA A 112 12.06 17.92 8.84
CA ALA A 112 11.01 18.73 9.44
C ALA A 112 10.20 19.44 8.35
N ILE A 113 8.89 19.18 8.34
CA ILE A 113 7.94 19.87 7.46
C ILE A 113 7.15 20.86 8.33
N PRO A 114 7.14 22.17 8.00
CA PRO A 114 6.41 23.16 8.79
C PRO A 114 4.91 22.86 8.86
N ALA A 115 4.31 22.94 10.05
CA ALA A 115 2.89 22.59 10.25
C ALA A 115 1.92 23.37 9.34
N HIS A 116 2.26 24.62 8.98
CA HIS A 116 1.41 25.47 8.14
C HIS A 116 1.19 24.91 6.73
N VAL A 117 2.08 24.05 6.21
CA VAL A 117 1.89 23.45 4.87
C VAL A 117 0.73 22.45 4.82
N PHE A 118 0.29 21.96 5.97
CA PHE A 118 -0.85 21.04 6.12
C PHE A 118 -2.16 21.78 6.37
N THR A 119 -2.28 23.04 5.92
CA THR A 119 -3.49 23.85 6.05
C THR A 119 -4.19 24.04 4.71
N GLN A 120 -5.51 24.20 4.75
CA GLN A 120 -6.28 24.50 3.53
C GLN A 120 -5.87 25.84 2.91
N GLN A 121 -5.47 26.81 3.74
CA GLN A 121 -4.93 28.08 3.27
C GLN A 121 -3.71 27.84 2.39
N PHE A 122 -2.70 27.09 2.87
CA PHE A 122 -1.50 26.79 2.10
C PHE A 122 -1.81 26.05 0.78
N LEU A 123 -2.78 25.11 0.78
CA LEU A 123 -3.21 24.44 -0.45
C LEU A 123 -3.81 25.41 -1.49
N ASN A 124 -4.46 26.49 -1.05
CA ASN A 124 -5.05 27.50 -1.93
C ASN A 124 -4.05 28.58 -2.38
N THR A 125 -3.09 28.94 -1.53
CA THR A 125 -2.23 30.13 -1.72
C THR A 125 -0.77 29.80 -2.03
N GLY A 126 -0.30 28.59 -1.69
CA GLY A 126 1.11 28.24 -1.65
C GLY A 126 1.92 29.05 -0.61
N LYS A 127 1.23 29.69 0.33
CA LYS A 127 1.77 30.60 1.35
C LYS A 127 1.15 30.29 2.70
#